data_AF-E6M4N6-F1
#
_entry.id   AF-E6M4N6-F1
#
_cell.length_a   1.000
_cell.length_b   1.000
_cell.length_c   1.000
_cell.angle_alpha   90.00
_cell.angle_beta   90.00
_cell.angle_gamma   90.00
#
_symmetry.space_group_name_H-M   'P 1'
#
loop_
_entity.id
_entity.type
_entity.pdbx_description
1 polymer ?
#
loop_
_entity_poly.entity_id
_entity_poly.type
_entity_poly.pdbx_seq_one_letter_code
_entity_poly.pdbx_strand_id
1 'polypeptide(L)'
;MGANSNDHGRAYEYAWINSLFKTLHHTRNTQIAHNSSFYANQSAWNQIGGDMREVFQLSADSAVDAILQLEPMLSEDNPDVLTLEFQPDRAGIQGDVRDIVIKRDAIEWEIGLSVKHNHEAVKHSRLSHKLDFGNEWFGIPCSQRYWDDVEPIFTCLAAKKAQGLKWSEIRDKDTTVYVPLLQAFIDELYRAYTANPDMPRKMVEYLIGTRDYYKVVSHDRSHLTIISTFNIHGTLNRPSAITVATISAPIVELPTELVTLKFKQGSTNTVEMYLNNGWQLSFRIHNASSRVEPSLKFDVQFIGMPVSVLTIECKWK
;
A
#
# COMPACT_ATOMS: atom_id res chain seq x y z
N MET A 1 9.97 13.86 -0.03
CA MET A 1 10.21 12.64 -0.85
C MET A 1 10.54 13.13 -2.25
N GLY A 2 11.82 13.07 -2.63
CA GLY A 2 12.32 13.67 -3.87
C GLY A 2 12.11 12.76 -5.07
N ALA A 3 12.12 13.34 -6.28
CA ALA A 3 11.90 12.67 -7.57
C ALA A 3 12.52 11.26 -7.67
N ASN A 4 13.75 11.09 -7.20
CA ASN A 4 14.48 9.81 -7.20
C ASN A 4 13.71 8.62 -6.56
N SER A 5 12.96 8.84 -5.47
CA SER A 5 12.23 7.73 -4.82
C SER A 5 11.02 7.27 -5.63
N ASN A 6 10.39 8.17 -6.38
CA ASN A 6 9.25 7.85 -7.23
C ASN A 6 9.73 7.19 -8.53
N ASP A 7 10.83 7.69 -9.08
CA ASP A 7 11.42 7.16 -10.31
C ASP A 7 12.00 5.75 -10.09
N HIS A 8 12.58 5.47 -8.91
CA HIS A 8 12.99 4.10 -8.57
C HIS A 8 11.79 3.14 -8.47
N GLY A 9 10.68 3.57 -7.86
CA GLY A 9 9.45 2.77 -7.80
C GLY A 9 8.94 2.41 -9.21
N ARG A 10 8.81 3.42 -10.08
CA ARG A 10 8.39 3.26 -11.47
C ARG A 10 9.33 2.40 -12.31
N ALA A 11 10.65 2.55 -12.11
CA ALA A 11 11.63 1.70 -12.76
C ALA A 11 11.55 0.24 -12.27
N TYR A 12 11.28 0.02 -10.99
CA TYR A 12 11.10 -1.33 -10.45
C TYR A 12 9.81 -1.99 -10.96
N GLU A 13 8.71 -1.24 -11.05
CA GLU A 13 7.48 -1.68 -11.74
C GLU A 13 7.77 -2.06 -13.21
N TYR A 14 8.62 -1.31 -13.91
CA TYR A 14 9.06 -1.64 -15.27
C TYR A 14 9.83 -2.96 -15.34
N ALA A 15 10.72 -3.26 -14.39
CA ALA A 15 11.41 -4.56 -14.34
C ALA A 15 10.39 -5.71 -14.23
N TRP A 16 9.41 -5.58 -13.34
CA TRP A 16 8.37 -6.58 -13.11
C TRP A 16 7.54 -6.91 -14.35
N ILE A 17 7.03 -5.89 -15.07
CA ILE A 17 6.22 -6.16 -16.26
C ILE A 17 7.03 -6.87 -17.35
N ASN A 18 8.32 -6.54 -17.48
CA ASN A 18 9.19 -7.17 -18.46
C ASN A 18 9.55 -8.60 -18.08
N SER A 19 9.81 -8.89 -16.80
CA SER A 19 10.03 -10.26 -16.33
C SER A 19 8.79 -11.13 -16.56
N LEU A 20 7.60 -10.63 -16.22
CA LEU A 20 6.34 -11.32 -16.49
C LEU A 20 6.15 -11.58 -17.99
N PHE A 21 6.32 -10.54 -18.82
CA PHE A 21 6.18 -10.67 -20.27
C PHE A 21 7.16 -11.70 -20.82
N LYS A 22 8.45 -11.60 -20.46
CA LYS A 22 9.51 -12.51 -20.87
C LYS A 22 9.16 -13.97 -20.52
N THR A 23 8.57 -14.22 -19.37
CA THR A 23 8.17 -15.59 -18.99
C THR A 23 6.90 -16.05 -19.72
N LEU A 24 5.89 -15.19 -19.86
CA LEU A 24 4.55 -15.60 -20.31
C LEU A 24 4.37 -15.61 -21.83
N HIS A 25 5.07 -14.74 -22.57
CA HIS A 25 4.94 -14.64 -24.04
C HIS A 25 5.43 -15.90 -24.79
N HIS A 26 6.22 -16.75 -24.14
CA HIS A 26 6.65 -18.04 -24.69
C HIS A 26 5.58 -19.13 -24.56
N THR A 27 4.67 -18.98 -23.59
CA THR A 27 3.66 -20.00 -23.24
C THR A 27 2.31 -19.69 -23.86
N ARG A 28 1.96 -18.40 -23.97
CA ARG A 28 0.66 -17.96 -24.50
C ARG A 28 0.70 -16.57 -25.10
N ASN A 29 -0.37 -16.19 -25.80
CA ASN A 29 -0.53 -14.85 -26.35
C ASN A 29 -0.60 -13.79 -25.23
N THR A 30 0.52 -13.07 -25.06
CA THR A 30 0.69 -12.06 -24.01
C THR A 30 1.08 -10.73 -24.65
N GLN A 31 0.51 -9.63 -24.17
CA GLN A 31 0.83 -8.28 -24.62
C GLN A 31 1.02 -7.32 -23.44
N ILE A 32 1.76 -6.24 -23.66
CA ILE A 32 1.85 -5.12 -22.71
C ILE A 32 1.01 -3.95 -23.24
N ALA A 33 0.14 -3.39 -22.41
CA ALA A 33 -0.63 -2.20 -22.74
C ALA A 33 0.25 -0.94 -22.69
N HIS A 34 0.29 -0.16 -23.78
CA HIS A 34 1.06 1.07 -23.89
C HIS A 34 0.23 2.31 -23.53
N ASN A 35 -0.06 2.47 -22.24
CA ASN A 35 -0.73 3.66 -21.71
C ASN A 35 0.28 4.74 -21.22
N SER A 36 -0.20 5.85 -20.66
CA SER A 36 0.69 6.91 -20.16
C SER A 36 1.63 6.44 -19.05
N SER A 37 1.17 5.53 -18.18
CA SER A 37 1.98 4.96 -17.10
C SER A 37 3.10 4.08 -17.65
N PHE A 38 2.85 3.33 -18.73
CA PHE A 38 3.91 2.57 -19.42
C PHE A 38 5.08 3.47 -19.84
N TYR A 39 4.80 4.58 -20.52
CA TYR A 39 5.87 5.47 -20.99
C TYR A 39 6.58 6.19 -19.83
N ALA A 40 5.87 6.52 -18.75
CA ALA A 40 6.48 7.06 -17.54
C ALA A 40 7.44 6.06 -16.88
N ASN A 41 7.02 4.80 -16.76
CA ASN A 41 7.80 3.73 -16.13
C ASN A 41 9.02 3.35 -17.00
N GLN A 42 8.84 3.30 -18.32
CA GLN A 42 9.93 3.11 -19.27
C GLN A 42 10.95 4.25 -19.20
N SER A 43 10.49 5.50 -19.12
CA SER A 43 11.39 6.65 -18.97
C SER A 43 12.19 6.57 -17.68
N ALA A 44 11.56 6.22 -16.56
CA ALA A 44 12.24 6.06 -15.27
C ALA A 44 13.29 4.93 -15.34
N TRP A 45 12.93 3.79 -15.92
CA TRP A 45 13.86 2.68 -16.17
C TRP A 45 15.08 3.12 -16.98
N ASN A 46 14.87 3.89 -18.05
CA ASN A 46 15.95 4.37 -18.92
C ASN A 46 16.86 5.42 -18.25
N GLN A 47 16.47 5.99 -17.11
CA GLN A 47 17.25 6.98 -16.37
C GLN A 47 18.02 6.40 -15.18
N ILE A 48 17.61 5.25 -14.63
CA ILE A 48 18.34 4.60 -13.54
C ILE A 48 19.65 3.97 -14.04
N GLY A 49 20.65 3.88 -13.16
CA GLY A 49 21.98 3.34 -13.47
C GLY A 49 21.99 1.81 -13.68
N GLY A 50 23.03 1.30 -14.34
CA GLY A 50 23.18 -0.11 -14.71
C GLY A 50 23.05 -1.07 -13.52
N ASP A 51 23.81 -0.83 -12.46
CA ASP A 51 23.80 -1.66 -11.23
C ASP A 51 22.39 -1.75 -10.62
N MET A 52 21.64 -0.63 -10.63
CA MET A 52 20.28 -0.59 -10.09
C MET A 52 19.28 -1.33 -10.99
N ARG A 53 19.44 -1.25 -12.32
CA ARG A 53 18.64 -2.05 -13.26
C ARG A 53 18.87 -3.54 -13.03
N GLU A 54 20.12 -3.94 -12.81
CA GLU A 54 20.46 -5.34 -12.53
C GLU A 54 19.79 -5.81 -11.23
N VAL A 55 19.88 -5.02 -10.16
CA VAL A 55 19.19 -5.32 -8.88
C VAL A 55 17.68 -5.47 -9.08
N PHE A 56 17.04 -4.55 -9.81
CA PHE A 56 15.59 -4.59 -10.05
C PHE A 56 15.18 -5.79 -10.89
N GLN A 57 15.96 -6.10 -11.94
CA GLN A 57 15.73 -7.24 -12.81
C GLN A 57 15.89 -8.56 -12.05
N LEU A 58 16.97 -8.70 -11.27
CA LEU A 58 17.25 -9.88 -10.46
C LEU A 58 16.14 -10.11 -9.42
N SER A 59 15.71 -9.04 -8.76
CA SER A 59 14.61 -9.05 -7.80
C SER A 59 13.30 -9.53 -8.43
N ALA A 60 12.93 -9.01 -9.60
CA ALA A 60 11.74 -9.42 -10.33
C ALA A 60 11.84 -10.89 -10.80
N ASP A 61 12.93 -11.24 -11.48
CA ASP A 61 13.15 -12.59 -12.04
C ASP A 61 13.15 -13.68 -10.95
N SER A 62 13.63 -13.37 -9.74
CA SER A 62 13.63 -14.32 -8.62
C SER A 62 12.23 -14.74 -8.14
N ALA A 63 11.20 -13.93 -8.45
CA ALA A 63 9.88 -14.05 -7.85
C ALA A 63 8.74 -14.27 -8.86
N VAL A 64 8.99 -14.10 -10.17
CA VAL A 64 7.98 -14.38 -11.21
C VAL A 64 7.42 -15.80 -11.11
N ASP A 65 8.27 -16.81 -10.93
CA ASP A 65 7.82 -18.20 -10.82
C ASP A 65 6.85 -18.43 -9.65
N ALA A 66 7.02 -17.72 -8.54
CA ALA A 66 6.13 -17.82 -7.39
C ALA A 66 4.74 -17.23 -7.72
N ILE A 67 4.67 -16.12 -8.48
CA ILE A 67 3.40 -15.58 -8.98
C ILE A 67 2.71 -16.58 -9.91
N LEU A 68 3.45 -17.26 -10.80
CA LEU A 68 2.88 -18.28 -11.69
C LEU A 68 2.39 -19.52 -10.91
N GLN A 69 3.06 -19.90 -9.82
CA GLN A 69 2.60 -20.98 -8.93
C GLN A 69 1.34 -20.62 -8.13
N LEU A 70 1.15 -19.33 -7.86
CA LEU A 70 -0.04 -18.79 -7.23
C LEU A 70 -1.20 -18.63 -8.22
N GLU A 71 -0.95 -18.38 -9.51
CA GLU A 71 -1.99 -18.02 -10.47
C GLU A 71 -1.93 -18.87 -11.74
N PRO A 72 -2.54 -20.07 -11.75
CA PRO A 72 -2.55 -20.98 -12.90
C PRO A 72 -3.08 -20.34 -14.19
N MET A 73 -4.02 -19.41 -14.06
CA MET A 73 -4.65 -18.75 -15.21
C MET A 73 -3.68 -17.84 -15.99
N LEU A 74 -2.53 -17.48 -15.42
CA LEU A 74 -1.47 -16.77 -16.13
C LEU A 74 -0.86 -17.62 -17.25
N SER A 75 -0.65 -18.91 -16.99
CA SER A 75 0.10 -19.81 -17.88
C SER A 75 -0.79 -20.71 -18.73
N GLU A 76 -2.12 -20.59 -18.60
CA GLU A 76 -3.07 -21.38 -19.38
C GLU A 76 -2.93 -21.09 -20.88
N ASP A 77 -2.54 -22.11 -21.65
CA ASP A 77 -2.41 -22.01 -23.11
C ASP A 77 -3.78 -22.07 -23.77
N ASN A 78 -4.30 -20.89 -24.12
CA ASN A 78 -5.54 -20.75 -24.86
C ASN A 78 -5.48 -19.51 -25.79
N PRO A 79 -6.43 -19.36 -26.73
CA PRO A 79 -6.38 -18.31 -27.75
C PRO A 79 -6.61 -16.89 -27.23
N ASP A 80 -7.09 -16.71 -25.98
CA ASP A 80 -7.33 -15.37 -25.44
C ASP A 80 -6.02 -14.64 -25.12
N VAL A 81 -6.13 -13.31 -25.06
CA VAL A 81 -4.98 -12.42 -24.85
C VAL A 81 -4.83 -12.14 -23.37
N LEU A 82 -3.64 -12.43 -22.83
CA LEU A 82 -3.22 -11.96 -21.53
C LEU A 82 -2.63 -10.55 -21.65
N THR A 83 -3.26 -9.57 -21.02
CA THR A 83 -2.78 -8.18 -21.04
C THR A 83 -2.10 -7.83 -19.73
N LEU A 84 -0.85 -7.38 -19.80
CA LEU A 84 -0.10 -6.78 -18.70
C LEU A 84 -0.23 -5.25 -18.81
N GLU A 85 -0.72 -4.60 -17.76
CA GLU A 85 -1.00 -3.16 -17.80
C GLU A 85 -0.49 -2.47 -16.53
N PHE A 86 0.17 -1.32 -16.69
CA PHE A 86 0.42 -0.43 -15.56
C PHE A 86 -0.84 0.32 -15.19
N GLN A 87 -1.15 0.33 -13.90
CA GLN A 87 -2.29 1.06 -13.38
C GLN A 87 -2.09 2.58 -13.58
N PRO A 88 -3.11 3.30 -14.10
CA PRO A 88 -3.07 4.76 -14.11
C PRO A 88 -3.14 5.35 -12.70
N ASP A 89 -2.40 6.43 -12.44
CA ASP A 89 -2.35 7.12 -11.14
C ASP A 89 -3.75 7.46 -10.56
N ARG A 90 -4.74 7.69 -11.43
CA ARG A 90 -6.13 8.02 -11.05
C ARG A 90 -6.82 6.89 -10.28
N ALA A 91 -6.51 5.63 -10.56
CA ALA A 91 -7.13 4.49 -9.88
C ALA A 91 -6.64 4.35 -8.42
N GLY A 92 -5.38 4.74 -8.15
CA GLY A 92 -4.84 4.85 -6.79
C GLY A 92 -5.62 5.82 -5.90
N ILE A 93 -6.18 6.88 -6.47
CA ILE A 93 -7.05 7.84 -5.77
C ILE A 93 -8.34 7.17 -5.30
N GLN A 94 -8.85 6.18 -6.05
CA GLN A 94 -10.09 5.47 -5.73
C GLN A 94 -9.89 4.31 -4.74
N GLY A 95 -8.67 4.11 -4.20
CA GLY A 95 -8.39 3.08 -3.20
C GLY A 95 -7.93 1.74 -3.76
N ASP A 96 -7.54 1.69 -5.03
CA ASP A 96 -6.89 0.54 -5.64
C ASP A 96 -5.37 0.69 -5.58
N VAL A 97 -4.70 -0.18 -4.81
CA VAL A 97 -3.27 -0.07 -4.48
C VAL A 97 -2.35 -0.83 -5.43
N ARG A 98 -2.92 -1.42 -6.49
CA ARG A 98 -2.19 -2.16 -7.52
C ARG A 98 -1.41 -1.19 -8.40
N ASP A 99 -0.18 -1.57 -8.73
CA ASP A 99 0.68 -0.85 -9.67
C ASP A 99 0.66 -1.52 -11.05
N ILE A 100 0.50 -2.85 -11.08
CA ILE A 100 0.35 -3.65 -12.31
C ILE A 100 -0.94 -4.47 -12.21
N VAL A 101 -1.75 -4.44 -13.26
CA VAL A 101 -2.92 -5.27 -13.44
C VAL A 101 -2.65 -6.26 -14.57
N ILE A 102 -2.94 -7.53 -14.32
CA ILE A 102 -2.82 -8.60 -15.29
C ILE A 102 -4.22 -9.14 -15.54
N LYS A 103 -4.70 -9.11 -16.78
CA LYS A 103 -6.11 -9.40 -17.09
C LYS A 103 -6.32 -10.19 -18.36
N ARG A 104 -7.45 -10.90 -18.39
CA ARG A 104 -8.02 -11.62 -19.53
C ARG A 104 -9.45 -11.16 -19.73
N ASP A 105 -9.64 -10.18 -20.62
CA ASP A 105 -10.94 -9.54 -20.82
C ASP A 105 -12.02 -10.53 -21.31
N ALA A 106 -11.63 -11.57 -22.03
CA ALA A 106 -12.55 -12.60 -22.57
C ALA A 106 -13.31 -13.38 -21.48
N ILE A 107 -12.79 -13.42 -20.26
CA ILE A 107 -13.36 -14.19 -19.13
C ILE A 107 -13.55 -13.34 -17.87
N GLU A 108 -13.47 -12.01 -17.99
CA GLU A 108 -13.59 -11.07 -16.86
C GLU A 108 -12.70 -11.44 -15.66
N TRP A 109 -11.46 -11.85 -15.95
CA TRP A 109 -10.47 -12.19 -14.93
C TRP A 109 -9.35 -11.17 -14.87
N GLU A 110 -8.98 -10.79 -13.65
CA GLU A 110 -7.82 -9.96 -13.39
C GLU A 110 -7.19 -10.30 -12.04
N ILE A 111 -5.90 -10.02 -11.92
CA ILE A 111 -5.16 -9.98 -10.66
C ILE A 111 -4.31 -8.72 -10.60
N GLY A 112 -3.88 -8.37 -9.38
CA GLY A 112 -3.05 -7.21 -9.12
C GLY A 112 -1.70 -7.53 -8.54
N LEU A 113 -0.69 -6.73 -8.90
CA LEU A 113 0.57 -6.64 -8.16
C LEU A 113 0.72 -5.23 -7.60
N SER A 114 1.02 -5.12 -6.30
CA SER A 114 1.52 -3.88 -5.69
C SER A 114 3.01 -4.04 -5.44
N VAL A 115 3.83 -3.38 -6.24
CA VAL A 115 5.28 -3.58 -6.34
C VAL A 115 5.99 -2.45 -5.62
N LYS A 116 6.84 -2.78 -4.64
CA LYS A 116 7.53 -1.80 -3.80
C LYS A 116 9.02 -2.13 -3.64
N HIS A 117 9.86 -1.11 -3.76
CA HIS A 117 11.31 -1.23 -3.59
C HIS A 117 11.72 -0.79 -2.18
N ASN A 118 12.23 -1.71 -1.36
CA ASN A 118 12.68 -1.49 0.03
C ASN A 118 11.69 -0.69 0.90
N HIS A 119 10.38 -0.81 0.64
CA HIS A 119 9.36 -0.01 1.30
C HIS A 119 8.10 -0.82 1.61
N GLU A 120 7.79 -0.94 2.89
CA GLU A 120 6.70 -1.78 3.38
C GLU A 120 5.44 -1.02 3.80
N ALA A 121 5.48 0.31 3.91
CA ALA A 121 4.35 1.07 4.43
C ALA A 121 3.09 0.88 3.56
N VAL A 122 1.93 0.96 4.20
CA VAL A 122 0.63 0.89 3.53
C VAL A 122 0.24 2.27 2.99
N LYS A 123 -1.04 2.48 2.66
CA LYS A 123 -1.53 3.75 2.10
C LYS A 123 -1.09 4.96 2.94
N HIS A 124 -0.50 5.96 2.27
CA HIS A 124 -0.01 7.20 2.89
C HIS A 124 -1.16 8.11 3.31
N SER A 125 -1.67 7.85 4.50
CA SER A 125 -2.82 8.54 5.09
C SER A 125 -2.42 9.88 5.73
N ARG A 126 -3.36 10.82 5.83
CA ARG A 126 -3.10 12.18 6.34
C ARG A 126 -4.20 12.69 7.26
N LEU A 127 -3.81 13.56 8.19
CA LEU A 127 -4.71 14.41 8.94
C LEU A 127 -4.50 15.87 8.53
N SER A 128 -5.59 16.62 8.35
CA SER A 128 -5.53 18.05 8.06
C SER A 128 -6.85 18.73 8.41
N HIS A 129 -6.83 20.06 8.50
CA HIS A 129 -8.02 20.91 8.66
C HIS A 129 -9.05 20.86 7.51
N LYS A 130 -8.80 20.11 6.42
CA LYS A 130 -9.70 20.00 5.26
C LYS A 130 -10.11 18.57 4.91
N LEU A 131 -9.42 17.58 5.48
CA LEU A 131 -9.60 16.18 5.11
C LEU A 131 -10.34 15.50 6.25
N ASP A 132 -11.61 15.18 6.00
CA ASP A 132 -12.41 14.34 6.88
C ASP A 132 -11.95 12.89 6.72
N PHE A 133 -10.99 12.49 7.55
CA PHE A 133 -10.40 11.16 7.47
C PHE A 133 -11.44 10.07 7.77
N GLY A 134 -12.42 10.35 8.62
CA GLY A 134 -13.45 9.37 8.96
C GLY A 134 -14.34 9.07 7.76
N ASN A 135 -14.78 10.12 7.06
CA ASN A 135 -15.54 9.95 5.83
C ASN A 135 -14.69 9.28 4.73
N GLU A 136 -13.43 9.67 4.58
CA GLU A 136 -12.54 9.14 3.53
C GLU A 136 -12.14 7.68 3.76
N TRP A 137 -11.84 7.29 5.01
CA TRP A 137 -11.26 5.97 5.31
C TRP A 137 -12.31 4.91 5.62
N PHE A 138 -13.45 5.31 6.21
CA PHE A 138 -14.47 4.34 6.64
C PHE A 138 -15.91 4.85 6.45
N GLY A 139 -16.11 5.96 5.75
CA GLY A 139 -17.44 6.47 5.39
C GLY A 139 -18.25 7.00 6.56
N ILE A 140 -17.60 7.40 7.66
CA ILE A 140 -18.27 7.99 8.84
C ILE A 140 -17.63 9.35 9.09
N PRO A 141 -18.31 10.47 8.79
CA PRO A 141 -17.76 11.80 8.99
C PRO A 141 -17.23 12.02 10.41
N CYS A 142 -16.08 12.66 10.51
CA CYS A 142 -15.52 13.04 11.80
C CYS A 142 -16.51 13.90 12.59
N SER A 143 -16.67 13.60 13.87
CA SER A 143 -17.55 14.34 14.77
C SER A 143 -17.14 15.82 14.88
N GLN A 144 -18.11 16.68 15.21
CA GLN A 144 -17.81 18.09 15.50
C GLN A 144 -16.75 18.22 16.61
N ARG A 145 -16.79 17.33 17.61
CA ARG A 145 -15.80 17.29 18.68
C ARG A 145 -14.37 17.07 18.16
N TYR A 146 -14.18 16.18 17.18
CA TYR A 146 -12.86 16.02 16.55
C TYR A 146 -12.40 17.32 15.90
N TRP A 147 -13.28 18.00 15.16
CA TRP A 147 -12.95 19.26 14.50
C TRP A 147 -12.58 20.36 15.51
N ASP A 148 -13.35 20.48 16.59
CA ASP A 148 -13.07 21.41 17.69
C ASP A 148 -11.72 21.11 18.36
N ASP A 149 -11.39 19.82 18.56
CA ASP A 149 -10.14 19.38 19.19
C ASP A 149 -8.91 19.68 18.30
N VAL A 150 -9.02 19.55 16.97
CA VAL A 150 -7.88 19.72 16.03
C VAL A 150 -7.73 21.12 15.46
N GLU A 151 -8.78 21.94 15.44
CA GLU A 151 -8.76 23.30 14.89
C GLU A 151 -7.65 24.19 15.49
N PRO A 152 -7.45 24.25 16.82
CA PRO A 152 -6.38 25.06 17.41
C PRO A 152 -4.99 24.61 16.94
N ILE A 153 -4.80 23.30 16.77
CA ILE A 153 -3.53 22.71 16.32
C ILE A 153 -3.23 23.15 14.89
N PHE A 154 -4.19 22.98 13.97
CA PHE A 154 -3.98 23.34 12.57
C PHE A 154 -3.91 24.85 12.33
N THR A 155 -4.62 25.65 13.14
CA THR A 155 -4.50 27.12 13.13
C THR A 155 -3.08 27.54 13.52
N CYS A 156 -2.52 26.94 14.58
CA CYS A 156 -1.14 27.18 14.99
C CYS A 156 -0.14 26.79 13.89
N LEU A 157 -0.33 25.63 13.24
CA LEU A 157 0.52 25.19 12.13
C LEU A 157 0.44 26.12 10.91
N ALA A 158 -0.74 26.64 10.60
CA ALA A 158 -0.92 27.61 9.52
C ALA A 158 -0.15 28.92 9.80
N ALA A 159 -0.20 29.43 11.03
CA ALA A 159 0.57 30.60 11.45
C ALA A 159 2.09 30.37 11.37
N LYS A 160 2.57 29.20 11.84
CA LYS A 160 4.00 28.82 11.74
C LYS A 160 4.46 28.65 10.30
N LYS A 161 3.59 28.12 9.42
CA LYS A 161 3.85 28.06 7.98
C LYS A 161 3.98 29.46 7.37
N ALA A 162 3.09 30.39 7.73
CA ALA A 162 3.15 31.77 7.24
C ALA A 162 4.44 32.50 7.66
N GLN A 163 5.00 32.15 8.82
CA GLN A 163 6.31 32.62 9.28
C GLN A 163 7.50 31.93 8.57
N GLY A 164 7.25 30.94 7.72
CA GLY A 164 8.29 30.21 6.98
C GLY A 164 9.11 29.24 7.84
N LEU A 165 8.62 28.87 9.03
CA LEU A 165 9.34 28.00 9.96
C LEU A 165 9.52 26.57 9.45
N LYS A 166 10.59 25.93 9.90
CA LYS A 166 10.87 24.50 9.76
C LYS A 166 10.40 23.74 10.99
N TRP A 167 10.11 22.45 10.80
CA TRP A 167 9.74 21.54 11.91
C TRP A 167 10.84 21.38 12.97
N SER A 168 12.11 21.63 12.63
CA SER A 168 13.23 21.64 13.56
C SER A 168 13.22 22.84 14.51
N GLU A 169 12.50 23.91 14.17
CA GLU A 169 12.45 25.16 14.93
C GLU A 169 11.29 25.18 15.96
N ILE A 170 10.39 24.20 15.89
CA ILE A 170 9.32 24.02 16.88
C ILE A 170 9.82 23.09 17.98
N ARG A 171 10.23 23.65 19.12
CA ARG A 171 10.85 22.91 20.24
C ARG A 171 9.88 21.97 20.95
N ASP A 172 8.62 22.35 21.07
CA ASP A 172 7.57 21.71 21.84
C ASP A 172 6.51 21.02 20.95
N LYS A 173 6.86 20.71 19.69
CA LYS A 173 5.93 20.10 18.72
C LYS A 173 5.34 18.77 19.21
N ASP A 174 6.06 18.02 20.03
CA ASP A 174 5.59 16.75 20.55
C ASP A 174 4.36 16.96 21.44
N THR A 175 4.41 17.91 22.37
CA THR A 175 3.33 18.20 23.32
C THR A 175 2.26 19.14 22.77
N THR A 176 2.62 20.01 21.82
CA THR A 176 1.69 21.01 21.26
C THR A 176 1.02 20.61 19.96
N VAL A 177 1.59 19.62 19.24
CA VAL A 177 1.08 19.17 17.95
C VAL A 177 0.82 17.67 17.96
N TYR A 178 1.84 16.85 18.17
CA TYR A 178 1.75 15.41 17.92
C TYR A 178 0.84 14.69 18.91
N VAL A 179 1.09 14.83 20.21
CA VAL A 179 0.27 14.20 21.26
C VAL A 179 -1.19 14.63 21.19
N PRO A 180 -1.56 15.93 21.16
CA PRO A 180 -2.97 16.31 21.12
C PRO A 180 -3.66 15.88 19.82
N LEU A 181 -2.98 15.93 18.67
CA LEU A 181 -3.56 15.47 17.40
C LEU A 181 -3.79 13.96 17.40
N LEU A 182 -2.83 13.18 17.93
CA LEU A 182 -2.97 11.73 18.07
C LEU A 182 -4.05 11.37 19.06
N GLN A 183 -4.20 12.10 20.17
CA GLN A 183 -5.29 11.89 21.10
C GLN A 183 -6.65 12.15 20.46
N ALA A 184 -6.80 13.26 19.71
CA ALA A 184 -8.03 13.56 18.98
C ALA A 184 -8.35 12.46 17.94
N PHE A 185 -7.34 11.93 17.25
CA PHE A 185 -7.48 10.79 16.33
C PHE A 185 -7.91 9.51 17.05
N ILE A 186 -7.32 9.19 18.20
CA ILE A 186 -7.68 8.02 19.02
C ILE A 186 -9.15 8.14 19.47
N ASP A 187 -9.51 9.28 20.06
CA ASP A 187 -10.84 9.50 20.60
C ASP A 187 -11.90 9.45 19.49
N GLU A 188 -11.58 9.97 18.30
CA GLU A 188 -12.48 9.92 17.16
C GLU A 188 -12.70 8.50 16.63
N LEU A 189 -11.66 7.67 16.60
CA LEU A 189 -11.81 6.27 16.21
C LEU A 189 -12.66 5.47 17.20
N TYR A 190 -12.53 5.71 18.51
CA TYR A 190 -13.43 5.09 19.49
C TYR A 190 -14.88 5.57 19.33
N ARG A 191 -15.10 6.85 19.03
CA ARG A 191 -16.46 7.38 18.73
C ARG A 191 -17.04 6.74 17.47
N ALA A 192 -16.26 6.68 16.39
CA ALA A 192 -16.67 6.06 15.14
C ALA A 192 -16.98 4.57 15.31
N TYR A 193 -16.14 3.84 16.06
CA TYR A 193 -16.39 2.43 16.39
C TYR A 193 -17.68 2.23 17.19
N THR A 194 -17.91 3.08 18.20
CA THR A 194 -19.13 3.02 19.02
C THR A 194 -20.38 3.30 18.17
N ALA A 195 -20.29 4.23 17.23
CA ALA A 195 -21.39 4.56 16.32
C ALA A 195 -21.62 3.47 15.26
N ASN A 196 -20.57 2.80 14.79
CA ASN A 196 -20.65 1.76 13.78
C ASN A 196 -19.57 0.67 14.00
N PRO A 197 -19.98 -0.52 14.49
CA PRO A 197 -19.07 -1.64 14.70
C PRO A 197 -18.38 -2.19 13.45
N ASP A 198 -18.82 -1.84 12.23
CA ASP A 198 -18.16 -2.22 10.97
C ASP A 198 -16.96 -1.31 10.62
N MET A 199 -16.73 -0.23 11.40
CA MET A 199 -15.60 0.69 11.18
C MET A 199 -14.22 -0.02 11.08
N PRO A 200 -13.86 -0.98 11.96
CA PRO A 200 -12.57 -1.69 11.90
C PRO A 200 -12.32 -2.33 10.54
N ARG A 201 -13.35 -3.00 9.99
CA ARG A 201 -13.30 -3.67 8.69
C ARG A 201 -12.98 -2.67 7.59
N LYS A 202 -13.78 -1.59 7.50
CA LYS A 202 -13.64 -0.55 6.47
C LYS A 202 -12.29 0.17 6.57
N MET A 203 -11.84 0.46 7.78
CA MET A 203 -10.57 1.14 8.00
C MET A 203 -9.39 0.31 7.51
N VAL A 204 -9.35 -0.99 7.84
CA VAL A 204 -8.29 -1.88 7.34
C VAL A 204 -8.36 -2.02 5.83
N GLU A 205 -9.55 -2.25 5.26
CA GLU A 205 -9.77 -2.34 3.81
C GLU A 205 -9.28 -1.07 3.08
N TYR A 206 -9.55 0.12 3.61
CA TYR A 206 -9.02 1.37 3.05
C TYR A 206 -7.49 1.44 3.08
N LEU A 207 -6.86 0.99 4.16
CA LEU A 207 -5.41 1.07 4.34
C LEU A 207 -4.66 0.08 3.44
N ILE A 208 -5.22 -1.12 3.27
CA ILE A 208 -4.57 -2.21 2.53
C ILE A 208 -5.01 -2.28 1.06
N GLY A 209 -6.13 -1.64 0.69
CA GLY A 209 -6.68 -1.66 -0.66
C GLY A 209 -8.01 -2.41 -0.76
N THR A 210 -8.84 -1.98 -1.71
CA THR A 210 -10.22 -2.47 -1.94
C THR A 210 -10.33 -3.59 -2.97
N ARG A 211 -9.20 -4.08 -3.47
CA ARG A 211 -9.09 -5.15 -4.47
C ARG A 211 -8.09 -6.17 -3.97
N ASP A 212 -8.26 -7.42 -4.38
CA ASP A 212 -7.27 -8.44 -4.05
C ASP A 212 -6.01 -8.28 -4.91
N TYR A 213 -4.85 -8.55 -4.31
CA TYR A 213 -3.57 -8.40 -4.98
C TYR A 213 -2.46 -9.16 -4.28
N TYR A 214 -1.34 -9.30 -4.97
CA TYR A 214 -0.06 -9.71 -4.40
C TYR A 214 0.79 -8.48 -4.13
N LYS A 215 1.13 -8.24 -2.86
CA LYS A 215 2.12 -7.24 -2.51
C LYS A 215 3.51 -7.84 -2.71
N VAL A 216 4.34 -7.19 -3.50
CA VAL A 216 5.70 -7.61 -3.79
C VAL A 216 6.66 -6.55 -3.24
N VAL A 217 7.58 -6.95 -2.37
CA VAL A 217 8.57 -6.05 -1.79
C VAL A 217 9.99 -6.59 -2.00
N SER A 218 10.84 -5.76 -2.61
CA SER A 218 12.29 -6.02 -2.72
C SER A 218 13.00 -5.66 -1.42
N HIS A 219 13.90 -6.54 -0.97
CA HIS A 219 14.81 -6.33 0.16
C HIS A 219 16.26 -6.54 -0.30
N ASP A 220 16.85 -5.50 -0.88
CA ASP A 220 18.13 -5.64 -1.59
C ASP A 220 19.27 -6.09 -0.67
N ARG A 221 19.31 -5.57 0.56
CA ARG A 221 20.35 -5.93 1.54
C ARG A 221 20.33 -7.42 1.90
N SER A 222 19.16 -8.04 1.82
CA SER A 222 18.97 -9.44 2.15
C SER A 222 18.91 -10.33 0.91
N HIS A 223 18.98 -9.75 -0.29
CA HIS A 223 18.81 -10.45 -1.57
C HIS A 223 17.52 -11.30 -1.58
N LEU A 224 16.42 -10.68 -1.13
CA LEU A 224 15.10 -11.29 -1.04
C LEU A 224 14.06 -10.45 -1.76
N THR A 225 13.12 -11.12 -2.41
CA THR A 225 11.84 -10.57 -2.83
C THR A 225 10.74 -11.27 -2.05
N ILE A 226 9.90 -10.50 -1.35
CA ILE A 226 8.83 -11.05 -0.53
C ILE A 226 7.49 -10.81 -1.22
N ILE A 227 6.70 -11.87 -1.36
CA ILE A 227 5.31 -11.79 -1.85
C ILE A 227 4.37 -12.01 -0.67
N SER A 228 3.43 -11.08 -0.44
CA SER A 228 2.34 -11.22 0.52
C SER A 228 0.98 -11.28 -0.18
N THR A 229 0.14 -12.23 0.19
CA THR A 229 -1.16 -12.49 -0.47
C THR A 229 -2.30 -11.73 0.22
N PHE A 230 -2.84 -10.68 -0.41
CA PHE A 230 -4.01 -9.96 0.10
C PHE A 230 -5.26 -10.44 -0.64
N ASN A 231 -5.74 -11.64 -0.31
CA ASN A 231 -6.93 -12.27 -0.90
C ASN A 231 -8.18 -12.00 -0.05
N ILE A 232 -8.65 -10.76 -0.01
CA ILE A 232 -9.72 -10.29 0.89
C ILE A 232 -11.10 -10.73 0.39
N HIS A 233 -11.29 -10.78 -0.93
CA HIS A 233 -12.55 -11.08 -1.60
C HIS A 233 -12.56 -12.45 -2.30
N GLY A 234 -11.48 -13.22 -2.20
CA GLY A 234 -11.41 -14.57 -2.76
C GLY A 234 -11.28 -14.60 -4.28
N THR A 235 -10.74 -13.54 -4.89
CA THR A 235 -10.59 -13.43 -6.35
C THR A 235 -9.25 -13.93 -6.87
N LEU A 236 -8.25 -14.08 -5.99
CA LEU A 236 -6.95 -14.66 -6.32
C LEU A 236 -7.02 -16.19 -6.37
N ASN A 237 -5.97 -16.80 -6.91
CA ASN A 237 -5.72 -18.24 -6.86
C ASN A 237 -6.77 -19.07 -7.61
N ARG A 238 -7.43 -18.46 -8.61
CA ARG A 238 -8.48 -19.14 -9.38
C ARG A 238 -7.87 -20.27 -10.22
N PRO A 239 -8.51 -21.46 -10.25
CA PRO A 239 -8.04 -22.55 -11.09
C PRO A 239 -8.18 -22.20 -12.57
N SER A 240 -7.25 -22.68 -13.38
CA SER A 240 -7.42 -22.75 -14.84
C SER A 240 -8.29 -23.95 -15.21
N ALA A 241 -8.58 -24.14 -16.50
CA ALA A 241 -9.35 -25.31 -16.95
C ALA A 241 -8.66 -26.66 -16.66
N ILE A 242 -7.32 -26.68 -16.54
CA ILE A 242 -6.53 -27.91 -16.48
C ILE A 242 -5.58 -27.99 -15.27
N THR A 243 -5.39 -26.90 -14.53
CA THR A 243 -4.40 -26.83 -13.45
C THR A 243 -4.90 -25.93 -12.31
N VAL A 244 -4.68 -26.40 -11.08
CA VAL A 244 -4.91 -25.65 -9.84
C VAL A 244 -3.60 -25.04 -9.35
N ALA A 245 -3.68 -24.06 -8.44
CA ALA A 245 -2.49 -23.42 -7.92
C ALA A 245 -1.62 -24.37 -7.11
N THR A 246 -0.30 -24.28 -7.30
CA THR A 246 0.67 -25.03 -6.51
C THR A 246 0.77 -24.47 -5.10
N ILE A 247 0.63 -23.15 -4.95
CA ILE A 247 0.60 -22.45 -3.67
C ILE A 247 -0.83 -21.95 -3.44
N SER A 248 -1.43 -22.34 -2.32
CA SER A 248 -2.77 -21.88 -1.94
C SER A 248 -2.68 -20.49 -1.29
N ALA A 249 -3.45 -19.52 -1.79
CA ALA A 249 -3.60 -18.20 -1.18
C ALA A 249 -4.92 -18.14 -0.39
N PRO A 250 -4.93 -18.33 0.94
CA PRO A 250 -6.16 -18.38 1.71
C PRO A 250 -6.85 -17.01 1.73
N ILE A 251 -8.17 -17.02 1.93
CA ILE A 251 -8.93 -15.78 2.09
C ILE A 251 -8.54 -15.11 3.40
N VAL A 252 -8.30 -13.80 3.34
CA VAL A 252 -7.89 -13.00 4.49
C VAL A 252 -9.12 -12.48 5.22
N GLU A 253 -9.21 -12.75 6.52
CA GLU A 253 -10.29 -12.23 7.35
C GLU A 253 -9.99 -10.80 7.78
N LEU A 254 -10.83 -9.85 7.35
CA LEU A 254 -10.80 -8.48 7.86
C LEU A 254 -11.22 -8.45 9.34
N PRO A 255 -10.78 -7.43 10.12
CA PRO A 255 -11.14 -7.36 11.52
C PRO A 255 -12.61 -6.96 11.70
N THR A 256 -13.22 -7.46 12.76
CA THR A 256 -14.58 -7.10 13.19
C THR A 256 -14.59 -6.37 14.52
N GLU A 257 -13.45 -6.30 15.21
CA GLU A 257 -13.34 -5.71 16.54
C GLU A 257 -12.06 -4.87 16.66
N LEU A 258 -12.22 -3.64 17.19
CA LEU A 258 -11.12 -2.84 17.70
C LEU A 258 -10.80 -3.27 19.13
N VAL A 259 -9.68 -3.97 19.32
CA VAL A 259 -9.25 -4.49 20.63
C VAL A 259 -8.66 -3.37 21.47
N THR A 260 -7.70 -2.62 20.92
CA THR A 260 -7.17 -1.44 21.58
C THR A 260 -6.48 -0.50 20.59
N LEU A 261 -6.57 0.79 20.88
CA LEU A 261 -5.84 1.85 20.22
C LEU A 261 -5.20 2.73 21.29
N LYS A 262 -3.87 2.87 21.24
CA LYS A 262 -3.09 3.56 22.28
C LYS A 262 -1.79 4.13 21.73
N PHE A 263 -1.14 5.02 22.48
CA PHE A 263 0.22 5.43 22.19
C PHE A 263 1.20 4.26 22.30
N LYS A 264 2.16 4.20 21.38
CA LYS A 264 3.32 3.30 21.50
C LYS A 264 4.12 3.68 22.75
N GLN A 265 4.53 2.69 23.52
CA GLN A 265 5.30 2.92 24.74
C GLN A 265 6.58 3.74 24.45
N GLY A 266 6.77 4.84 25.19
CA GLY A 266 7.92 5.73 25.03
C GLY A 266 7.89 6.59 23.75
N SER A 267 6.77 6.64 23.03
CA SER A 267 6.61 7.47 21.83
C SER A 267 5.56 8.57 22.04
N THR A 268 5.86 9.76 21.55
CA THR A 268 4.96 10.93 21.53
C THR A 268 4.33 11.16 20.15
N ASN A 269 4.75 10.41 19.14
CA ASN A 269 4.36 10.61 17.74
C ASN A 269 3.85 9.34 17.05
N THR A 270 3.68 8.24 17.78
CA THR A 270 3.24 6.95 17.23
C THR A 270 2.12 6.38 18.09
N VAL A 271 1.04 5.96 17.42
CA VAL A 271 -0.02 5.16 18.04
C VAL A 271 -0.06 3.77 17.41
N GLU A 272 -0.47 2.79 18.20
CA GLU A 272 -0.59 1.38 17.80
C GLU A 272 -2.05 0.96 17.92
N MET A 273 -2.56 0.40 16.84
CA MET A 273 -3.89 -0.15 16.71
C MET A 273 -3.80 -1.66 16.68
N TYR A 274 -4.54 -2.32 17.57
CA TYR A 274 -4.66 -3.76 17.65
C TYR A 274 -6.12 -4.12 17.41
N LEU A 275 -6.34 -5.01 16.46
CA LEU A 275 -7.65 -5.48 16.06
C LEU A 275 -7.67 -7.01 16.18
N ASN A 276 -8.85 -7.60 16.19
CA ASN A 276 -8.95 -9.06 16.14
C ASN A 276 -8.47 -9.60 14.78
N ASN A 277 -8.44 -10.93 14.65
CA ASN A 277 -7.98 -11.65 13.45
C ASN A 277 -6.50 -11.42 13.09
N GLY A 278 -5.69 -10.91 14.02
CA GLY A 278 -4.24 -10.79 13.86
C GLY A 278 -3.76 -9.48 13.23
N TRP A 279 -4.64 -8.50 13.00
CA TRP A 279 -4.28 -7.20 12.46
C TRP A 279 -3.68 -6.28 13.54
N GLN A 280 -2.46 -5.81 13.30
CA GLN A 280 -1.80 -4.83 14.17
C GLN A 280 -1.07 -3.79 13.32
N LEU A 281 -1.39 -2.51 13.54
CA LEU A 281 -0.92 -1.39 12.73
C LEU A 281 -0.28 -0.33 13.62
N SER A 282 0.82 0.25 13.18
CA SER A 282 1.40 1.46 13.79
C SER A 282 1.13 2.66 12.89
N PHE A 283 0.79 3.80 13.51
CA PHE A 283 0.56 5.07 12.84
C PHE A 283 1.54 6.08 13.42
N ARG A 284 2.65 6.32 12.71
CA ARG A 284 3.65 7.30 13.11
C ARG A 284 3.46 8.60 12.35
N ILE A 285 3.29 9.70 13.06
CA ILE A 285 3.32 11.04 12.46
C ILE A 285 4.71 11.28 11.86
N HIS A 286 4.74 11.65 10.58
CA HIS A 286 5.94 12.13 9.92
C HIS A 286 5.64 13.34 9.03
N ASN A 287 6.67 14.16 8.80
CA ASN A 287 6.56 15.37 7.99
C ASN A 287 7.21 15.11 6.62
N ALA A 288 6.44 15.27 5.55
CA ALA A 288 6.95 15.10 4.18
C ALA A 288 7.87 16.24 3.72
N SER A 289 7.73 17.40 4.36
CA SER A 289 8.50 18.62 4.11
C SER A 289 9.30 18.98 5.37
N SER A 290 10.48 19.59 5.18
CA SER A 290 11.23 20.19 6.28
C SER A 290 10.55 21.46 6.80
N ARG A 291 9.75 22.14 5.96
CA ARG A 291 8.92 23.29 6.32
C ARG A 291 7.59 22.85 6.92
N VAL A 292 7.08 23.69 7.82
CA VAL A 292 5.80 23.45 8.49
C VAL A 292 4.65 23.50 7.47
N GLU A 293 3.77 22.51 7.57
CA GLU A 293 2.56 22.39 6.77
C GLU A 293 1.37 22.08 7.69
N PRO A 294 0.19 22.68 7.50
CA PRO A 294 -1.02 22.38 8.28
C PRO A 294 -1.69 21.07 7.82
N SER A 295 -0.86 20.03 7.64
CA SER A 295 -1.23 18.66 7.31
C SER A 295 -0.09 17.74 7.74
N LEU A 296 -0.43 16.70 8.49
CA LEU A 296 0.55 15.68 8.92
C LEU A 296 0.25 14.37 8.23
N LYS A 297 1.31 13.67 7.82
CA LYS A 297 1.20 12.33 7.24
C LYS A 297 1.38 11.28 8.32
N PHE A 298 0.72 10.15 8.13
CA PHE A 298 1.10 8.91 8.78
C PHE A 298 2.06 8.11 7.91
N ASP A 299 3.08 7.59 8.55
CA ASP A 299 3.82 6.41 8.10
C ASP A 299 3.14 5.23 8.80
N VAL A 300 2.32 4.50 8.04
CA VAL A 300 1.51 3.40 8.55
C VAL A 300 2.19 2.09 8.21
N GLN A 301 2.50 1.29 9.23
CA GLN A 301 3.20 0.02 9.06
C GLN A 301 2.46 -1.11 9.77
N PHE A 302 2.53 -2.31 9.20
CA PHE A 302 2.11 -3.52 9.91
C PHE A 302 3.10 -3.81 11.04
N ILE A 303 2.57 -4.04 12.23
CA ILE A 303 3.29 -4.68 13.35
C ILE A 303 3.07 -6.20 13.24
N GLY A 304 1.87 -6.59 12.84
CA GLY A 304 1.43 -7.96 12.65
C GLY A 304 0.29 -8.03 11.64
N MET A 305 0.23 -9.13 10.92
CA MET A 305 -0.81 -9.43 9.94
C MET A 305 -1.46 -10.77 10.29
N PRO A 306 -2.70 -11.03 9.84
CA PRO A 306 -3.31 -12.35 9.92
C PRO A 306 -2.41 -13.42 9.30
N VAL A 307 -2.43 -14.63 9.86
CA VAL A 307 -1.68 -15.78 9.31
C VAL A 307 -2.15 -16.19 7.91
N SER A 308 -3.37 -15.79 7.53
CA SER A 308 -3.92 -15.96 6.18
C SER A 308 -3.32 -14.98 5.16
N VAL A 309 -2.59 -13.94 5.59
CA VAL A 309 -1.71 -13.19 4.68
C VAL A 309 -0.44 -14.02 4.50
N LEU A 310 -0.51 -15.00 3.59
CA LEU A 310 0.64 -15.86 3.27
C LEU A 310 1.79 -14.98 2.78
N THR A 311 2.99 -15.26 3.30
CA THR A 311 4.23 -14.59 2.92
C THR A 311 5.18 -15.60 2.31
N ILE A 312 5.70 -15.31 1.11
CA ILE A 312 6.59 -16.17 0.34
C ILE A 312 7.91 -15.43 0.15
N GLU A 313 9.01 -16.05 0.55
CA GLU A 313 10.35 -15.51 0.36
C GLU A 313 10.99 -16.07 -0.90
N CYS A 314 11.31 -15.20 -1.84
CA CYS A 314 12.00 -15.52 -3.08
C CYS A 314 13.46 -15.04 -3.00
N LYS A 315 14.40 -15.98 -2.87
CA LYS A 315 15.83 -15.68 -2.83
C LYS A 315 16.37 -15.36 -4.21
N TRP A 316 17.16 -14.31 -4.30
CA TRP A 316 17.85 -13.95 -5.53
C TRP A 316 18.97 -14.96 -5.78
N LYS A 317 19.20 -15.28 -7.05
CA LYS A 317 20.24 -16.23 -7.49
C LYS A 317 21.51 -15.49 -7.89
#